data_AF-A0A291QZR8-F1
#
_entry.id   AF-A0A291QZR8-F1
#
_cell.length_a   1.000
_cell.length_b   1.000
_cell.length_c   1.000
_cell.angle_alpha   90.00
_cell.angle_beta   90.00
_cell.angle_gamma   90.00
#
_symmetry.space_group_name_H-M   'P 1'
#
loop_
_entity.id
_entity.type
_entity.pdbx_description
1 polymer ?
#
loop_
_entity_poly.entity_id
_entity_poly.type
_entity_poly.pdbx_seq_one_letter_code
_entity_poly.pdbx_strand_id
1 'polypeptide(L)'
;MEWMHIKPDYENGKMIPSKDQAIFSRMMKAGFQLELIQKNPRYDCMEYFYFHPSRYIQVHEVRATGQGLVNFYLFLPGGSTTCAFDLDGLESVLKRCGL
;
A
#
# COMPACT_ATOMS: atom_id res chain seq x y z
N MET A 1 16.97 7.19 11.48
CA MET A 1 15.88 6.29 11.06
C MET A 1 14.73 6.55 12.01
N GLU A 2 13.61 7.09 11.53
CA GLU A 2 12.46 7.45 12.36
C GLU A 2 11.41 6.35 12.22
N TRP A 3 11.00 5.75 13.34
CA TRP A 3 9.96 4.73 13.35
C TRP A 3 8.61 5.42 13.20
N MET A 4 7.91 5.18 12.10
CA MET A 4 6.55 5.68 11.91
C MET A 4 5.52 4.72 12.48
N HIS A 5 4.47 5.31 13.02
CA HIS A 5 3.36 4.58 13.58
C HIS A 5 2.61 3.87 12.43
N ILE A 6 2.84 2.56 12.29
CA ILE A 6 2.08 1.71 11.38
C ILE A 6 0.72 1.50 12.06
N LYS A 7 -0.28 2.33 11.78
CA LYS A 7 -1.58 2.11 12.39
C LYS A 7 -2.76 2.41 11.48
N PRO A 8 -3.84 1.62 11.65
CA PRO A 8 -5.14 2.19 11.51
C PRO A 8 -5.33 3.26 12.59
N ASP A 9 -5.73 4.46 12.20
CA ASP A 9 -6.04 5.51 13.17
C ASP A 9 -7.42 5.23 13.79
N TYR A 10 -7.49 5.25 15.11
CA TYR A 10 -8.73 5.08 15.84
C TYR A 10 -8.99 6.30 16.72
N GLU A 11 -10.24 6.76 16.71
CA GLU A 11 -10.77 7.74 17.64
C GLU A 11 -11.94 7.12 18.40
N ASN A 12 -11.86 7.07 19.73
CA ASN A 12 -12.89 6.46 20.59
C ASN A 12 -13.25 5.02 20.19
N GLY A 13 -12.25 4.22 19.79
CA GLY A 13 -12.43 2.84 19.35
C GLY A 13 -13.07 2.69 17.97
N LYS A 14 -13.38 3.80 17.27
CA LYS A 14 -13.84 3.80 15.88
C LYS A 14 -12.68 4.13 14.97
N MET A 15 -12.54 3.36 13.90
CA MET A 15 -11.55 3.63 12.87
C MET A 15 -11.85 4.97 12.20
N ILE A 16 -10.85 5.84 12.10
CA ILE A 16 -10.95 7.14 11.44
C ILE A 16 -10.85 6.88 9.92
N PRO A 17 -11.87 7.27 9.13
CA PRO A 17 -11.81 7.10 7.69
C PRO A 17 -10.79 8.07 7.08
N SER A 18 -9.76 7.51 6.44
CA SER A 18 -8.81 8.24 5.60
C SER A 18 -8.51 7.42 4.33
N LYS A 19 -7.95 8.05 3.29
CA LYS A 19 -7.52 7.33 2.09
C LYS A 19 -6.47 6.26 2.44
N ASP A 20 -5.54 6.64 3.32
CA ASP A 20 -4.47 5.80 3.83
C ASP A 20 -5.02 4.58 4.56
N GLN A 21 -6.05 4.80 5.38
CA GLN A 21 -6.77 3.75 6.07
C GLN A 21 -7.49 2.81 5.09
N ALA A 22 -8.14 3.35 4.06
CA ALA A 22 -8.87 2.56 3.08
C ALA A 22 -7.93 1.62 2.31
N ILE A 23 -6.77 2.13 1.89
CA ILE A 23 -5.73 1.34 1.21
C ILE A 23 -5.18 0.27 2.16
N PHE A 24 -4.77 0.65 3.38
CA PHE A 24 -4.28 -0.30 4.37
C PHE A 24 -5.30 -1.42 4.64
N SER A 25 -6.56 -1.06 4.91
CA SER A 25 -7.62 -2.04 5.14
C SER A 25 -7.86 -2.95 3.94
N ARG A 26 -7.76 -2.42 2.70
CA ARG A 26 -7.91 -3.23 1.50
C ARG A 26 -6.75 -4.22 1.33
N MET A 27 -5.52 -3.77 1.54
CA MET A 27 -4.31 -4.61 1.48
C MET A 27 -4.36 -5.73 2.52
N MET A 28 -4.69 -5.41 3.78
CA MET A 28 -4.83 -6.41 4.83
C MET A 28 -5.94 -7.42 4.53
N LYS A 29 -7.10 -6.97 4.00
CA LYS A 29 -8.19 -7.85 3.57
C LYS A 29 -7.79 -8.77 2.42
N ALA A 30 -6.92 -8.30 1.52
CA ALA A 30 -6.36 -9.09 0.43
C ALA A 30 -5.22 -10.02 0.88
N GLY A 31 -4.92 -10.12 2.19
CA GLY A 31 -3.92 -11.02 2.74
C GLY A 31 -2.48 -10.50 2.71
N PHE A 32 -2.28 -9.22 2.36
CA PHE A 32 -0.96 -8.59 2.45
C PHE A 32 -0.61 -8.20 3.88
N GLN A 33 0.69 -8.16 4.15
CA GLN A 33 1.30 -7.65 5.38
C GLN A 33 2.13 -6.42 5.03
N LEU A 34 2.04 -5.36 5.84
CA LEU A 34 2.88 -4.18 5.68
C LEU A 34 4.23 -4.44 6.38
N GLU A 35 5.31 -4.47 5.60
CA GLU A 35 6.66 -4.81 6.06
C GLU A 35 7.49 -3.58 6.45
N LEU A 36 7.39 -2.51 5.65
CA LEU A 36 8.19 -1.30 5.83
C LEU A 36 7.42 -0.06 5.41
N ILE A 37 7.63 1.03 6.13
CA ILE A 37 7.27 2.38 5.70
C ILE A 37 8.55 3.21 5.69
N GLN A 38 8.79 3.92 4.60
CA GLN A 38 9.96 4.76 4.41
C GLN A 38 9.53 6.14 3.92
N LYS A 39 10.10 7.20 4.51
CA LYS A 39 10.03 8.54 3.94
C LYS A 39 11.22 8.73 3.01
N ASN A 40 10.96 9.14 1.77
CA ASN A 40 11.99 9.47 0.80
C ASN A 40 12.23 10.99 0.79
N PRO A 41 13.32 11.48 1.41
CA PRO A 41 13.56 12.92 1.51
C PRO A 41 13.92 13.57 0.16
N ARG A 42 14.38 12.78 -0.82
CA ARG A 42 14.77 13.29 -2.14
C ARG A 42 13.57 13.65 -3.00
N TYR A 43 12.49 12.87 -2.91
CA TYR A 43 11.31 13.02 -3.76
C TYR A 43 10.09 13.51 -2.98
N ASP A 44 10.25 13.86 -1.70
CA ASP A 44 9.19 14.21 -0.77
C ASP A 44 7.98 13.28 -0.91
N CYS A 45 8.23 11.98 -0.72
CA CYS A 45 7.21 10.95 -0.82
C CYS A 45 7.29 9.96 0.34
N MET A 46 6.16 9.29 0.57
CA MET A 46 6.02 8.19 1.52
C MET A 46 5.91 6.89 0.74
N GLU A 47 6.73 5.92 1.10
CA GLU A 47 6.85 4.61 0.49
C GLU A 47 6.35 3.55 1.48
N TYR A 48 5.45 2.68 1.04
CA TYR A 48 4.88 1.60 1.85
C TYR A 48 5.12 0.28 1.11
N PHE A 49 5.69 -0.71 1.80
CA PHE A 49 6.05 -2.00 1.24
C PHE A 49 5.17 -3.08 1.82
N TYR A 50 4.31 -3.66 0.99
CA TYR A 50 3.43 -4.74 1.37
C TYR A 50 3.89 -6.06 0.74
N PHE A 51 3.74 -7.16 1.48
CA PHE A 51 4.05 -8.51 1.01
C PHE A 51 2.90 -9.48 1.26
N HIS A 52 2.55 -10.27 0.25
CA HIS A 52 1.58 -11.35 0.40
C HIS A 52 2.32 -12.69 0.58
N PRO A 53 2.31 -13.29 1.78
CA PRO A 53 3.16 -14.46 2.09
C PRO A 53 2.79 -15.71 1.29
N SER A 54 1.51 -15.95 1.02
CA SER A 54 1.07 -17.14 0.26
C SER A 54 1.19 -17.02 -1.26
N ARG A 55 1.22 -15.79 -1.78
CA ARG A 55 1.26 -15.52 -3.23
C ARG A 55 2.61 -15.00 -3.70
N TYR A 56 3.50 -14.65 -2.79
CA TYR A 56 4.80 -14.04 -3.08
C TYR A 56 4.70 -12.79 -3.97
N ILE A 57 3.68 -11.96 -3.70
CA ILE A 57 3.49 -10.67 -4.37
C ILE A 57 4.01 -9.57 -3.46
N GLN A 58 4.83 -8.69 -4.00
CA GLN A 58 5.22 -7.44 -3.32
C GLN A 58 4.47 -6.27 -3.94
N VAL A 59 3.99 -5.36 -3.11
CA VAL A 59 3.38 -4.10 -3.56
C VAL A 59 4.14 -2.96 -2.93
N HIS A 60 4.70 -2.11 -3.78
CA HIS A 60 5.31 -0.86 -3.37
C HIS A 60 4.33 0.27 -3.68
N GLU A 61 3.75 0.82 -2.61
CA GLU A 61 2.92 2.01 -2.68
C GLU A 61 3.78 3.26 -2.50
N VAL A 62 3.64 4.22 -3.40
CA VAL A 62 4.36 5.50 -3.38
C VAL A 62 3.35 6.64 -3.34
N ARG A 63 3.38 7.44 -2.29
CA ARG A 63 2.52 8.61 -2.10
C ARG A 63 3.33 9.89 -2.14
N ALA A 64 3.04 10.77 -3.08
CA ALA A 64 3.66 12.10 -3.11
C ALA A 64 3.07 12.97 -1.98
N THR A 65 3.94 13.54 -1.13
CA THR A 65 3.51 14.40 -0.02
C THR A 65 2.77 15.63 -0.59
N GLY A 66 1.59 15.93 -0.05
CA GLY A 66 0.84 17.14 -0.39
C GLY A 66 0.10 17.15 -1.74
N GLN A 67 0.32 16.16 -2.62
CA GLN A 67 -0.33 16.10 -3.93
C GLN A 67 -1.50 15.10 -4.00
N GLY A 68 -1.66 14.24 -2.97
CA GLY A 68 -2.72 13.24 -2.92
C GLY A 68 -2.64 12.16 -4.01
N LEU A 69 -1.51 12.09 -4.72
CA LEU A 69 -1.22 11.08 -5.72
C LEU A 69 -0.70 9.81 -5.03
N VAL A 70 -1.25 8.66 -5.43
CA VAL A 70 -0.86 7.34 -4.93
C VAL A 70 -0.63 6.40 -6.10
N ASN A 71 0.56 5.82 -6.17
CA ASN A 71 0.91 4.85 -7.20
C ASN A 71 1.25 3.52 -6.52
N PHE A 72 0.85 2.43 -7.14
CA PHE A 72 1.14 1.07 -6.68
C PHE A 72 1.94 0.35 -7.74
N TYR A 73 3.10 -0.17 -7.35
CA TYR A 73 3.95 -1.02 -8.19
C TYR A 73 3.92 -2.43 -7.63
N LEU A 74 3.40 -3.37 -8.40
CA LEU A 74 3.24 -4.75 -8.00
C LEU A 74 4.30 -5.61 -8.69
N PHE A 75 5.02 -6.39 -7.89
CA PHE A 75 6.01 -7.36 -8.33
C PHE A 75 5.40 -8.74 -8.12
N LEU A 76 5.10 -9.42 -9.22
CA LEU A 76 4.41 -10.71 -9.22
C LEU A 76 5.42 -11.86 -9.32
N PRO A 77 5.03 -13.08 -8.88
CA PRO A 77 5.83 -14.28 -9.10
C PRO A 77 6.23 -14.45 -10.57
N GLY A 78 7.45 -14.91 -10.81
CA GLY A 78 7.98 -15.06 -12.18
C GLY A 78 8.57 -13.78 -12.76
N GLY A 79 8.67 -12.70 -11.99
CA GLY A 79 9.43 -11.49 -12.36
C GLY A 79 8.64 -10.47 -13.18
N SER A 80 7.36 -10.70 -13.45
CA SER A 80 6.49 -9.71 -14.10
C SER A 80 6.12 -8.58 -13.14
N THR A 81 6.00 -7.36 -13.67
CA THR A 81 5.60 -6.16 -12.92
C THR A 81 4.37 -5.51 -13.54
N THR A 82 3.54 -4.89 -12.71
CA THR A 82 2.40 -4.08 -13.14
C THR A 82 2.24 -2.87 -12.23
N CYS A 83 1.52 -1.85 -12.70
CA CYS A 83 1.24 -0.65 -11.92
C CYS A 83 -0.26 -0.34 -11.84
N ALA A 84 -0.63 0.44 -10.83
CA ALA A 84 -1.92 1.10 -10.69
C ALA A 84 -1.71 2.53 -10.14
N PHE A 85 -2.56 3.47 -10.55
CA PHE A 85 -2.40 4.91 -10.24
C PHE A 85 -3.45 5.44 -9.25
N ASP A 86 -4.28 4.54 -8.72
CA ASP A 86 -5.31 4.81 -7.73
C ASP A 86 -5.80 3.49 -7.10
N LEU A 87 -6.72 3.61 -6.15
CA LEU A 87 -7.30 2.46 -5.45
C LEU A 87 -8.11 1.57 -6.41
N ASP A 88 -8.86 2.14 -7.35
CA ASP A 88 -9.71 1.38 -8.29
C ASP A 88 -8.84 0.54 -9.25
N GLY A 89 -7.75 1.12 -9.74
CA GLY A 89 -6.73 0.45 -10.53
C GLY A 89 -6.06 -0.66 -9.74
N LEU A 90 -5.73 -0.42 -8.46
CA LEU A 90 -5.18 -1.45 -7.58
C LEU A 90 -6.16 -2.61 -7.44
N GLU A 91 -7.46 -2.34 -7.22
CA GLU A 91 -8.47 -3.39 -7.13
C GLU A 91 -8.57 -4.21 -8.42
N SER A 92 -8.51 -3.56 -9.58
CA SER A 92 -8.51 -4.23 -10.88
C SER A 92 -7.29 -5.14 -11.05
N VAL A 93 -6.11 -4.72 -10.60
CA VAL A 93 -4.91 -5.57 -10.58
C VAL A 93 -5.06 -6.74 -9.61
N LEU A 94 -5.49 -6.48 -8.37
CA LEU A 94 -5.65 -7.52 -7.35
C LEU A 94 -6.64 -8.60 -7.80
N LYS A 95 -7.79 -8.21 -8.37
CA LYS A 95 -8.77 -9.16 -8.93
C LYS A 95 -8.16 -10.05 -10.02
N ARG A 96 -7.33 -9.49 -10.91
CA ARG A 96 -6.60 -10.27 -11.93
C ARG A 96 -5.60 -11.26 -11.33
N CYS A 97 -5.09 -10.98 -10.13
CA CYS A 97 -4.23 -11.87 -9.36
C CYS A 97 -5.02 -12.88 -8.50
N GLY A 98 -6.36 -12.84 -8.51
CA GLY A 98 -7.22 -13.67 -7.67
C GLY A 98 -7.28 -13.23 -6.20
N LEU A 99 -7.24 -11.90 -5.95
CA LEU A 99 -7.23 -11.24 -4.63
C LEU A 99 -8.31 -10.14 -4.50
#